data_AF-A0A9E2GGE7-F1
#
_entry.id   AF-A0A9E2GGE7-F1
#
_cell.length_a   1.000
_cell.length_b   1.000
_cell.length_c   1.000
_cell.angle_alpha   90.00
_cell.angle_beta   90.00
_cell.angle_gamma   90.00
#
_symmetry.space_group_name_H-M   'P 1'
#
loop_
_entity.id
_entity.type
_entity.pdbx_description
1 polymer ?
#
loop_
_entity_poly.entity_id
_entity_poly.type
_entity_poly.pdbx_seq_one_letter_code
_entity_poly.pdbx_strand_id
1 'polypeptide(L)'
;MKNRIVKLITPIKSNCNNLINISKSRVPISATTKTIYDTVDYFENNIFLKDELKIETKPVRHKTDLKNIINLHNDDGIKDVAQIKRMVQKIEFGNDILHNNKMPNIKLVKTAAAEWVLFDGHHSLLAYMLAGKKYLHEVPQLVVLDEEKGYVSAEEILVFFGEHSKKLKGSAWRKKVVNWQATKEKQLGQRIQANMGELLKSIIFF
;
A
#
# COMPACT_ATOMS: atom_id res chain seq x y z
N MET A 1 16.82 -12.29 16.76
CA MET A 1 16.24 -12.63 15.45
C MET A 1 15.55 -11.38 14.92
N LYS A 2 15.88 -10.92 13.72
CA LYS A 2 15.26 -9.71 13.15
C LYS A 2 13.89 -10.07 12.59
N ASN A 3 12.89 -9.22 12.82
CA ASN A 3 11.53 -9.42 12.31
C ASN A 3 11.03 -8.19 11.57
N ARG A 4 10.05 -8.40 10.70
CA ARG A 4 9.14 -7.35 10.25
C ARG A 4 7.84 -7.42 11.02
N ILE A 5 7.20 -6.26 11.18
CA ILE A 5 5.84 -6.14 11.69
C ILE A 5 4.92 -5.93 10.50
N VAL A 6 3.96 -6.83 10.34
CA VAL A 6 2.81 -6.65 9.45
C VAL A 6 1.63 -6.16 10.28
N LYS A 7 1.05 -5.02 9.90
CA LYS A 7 -0.16 -4.48 10.52
C LYS A 7 -1.31 -4.56 9.54
N LEU A 8 -2.38 -5.21 9.95
CA LEU A 8 -3.67 -5.15 9.28
C LEU A 8 -4.49 -4.07 9.95
N ILE A 9 -4.96 -3.08 9.18
CA ILE A 9 -5.74 -1.96 9.72
C ILE A 9 -7.04 -1.85 8.93
N THR A 10 -8.18 -1.84 9.62
CA THR A 10 -9.50 -1.71 9.00
C THR A 10 -10.33 -0.63 9.70
N PRO A 11 -11.07 0.22 8.95
CA PRO A 11 -11.97 1.20 9.54
C PRO A 11 -13.15 0.50 10.23
N ILE A 12 -13.60 1.04 11.37
CA ILE A 12 -14.87 0.63 11.97
C ILE A 12 -15.96 1.54 11.40
N LYS A 13 -16.99 0.93 10.80
CA LYS A 13 -18.19 1.63 10.33
C LYS A 13 -19.06 1.96 11.55
N SER A 14 -18.79 3.07 12.23
CA SER A 14 -19.65 3.60 13.29
C SER A 14 -19.75 5.13 13.23
N ASN A 15 -20.82 5.66 13.80
CA ASN A 15 -21.11 7.11 13.82
C ASN A 15 -20.06 7.90 14.61
N CYS A 16 -19.28 7.24 15.46
CA CYS A 16 -18.17 7.82 16.21
C CYS A 16 -16.90 7.74 15.36
N ASN A 17 -16.86 8.57 14.31
CA ASN A 17 -15.75 8.66 13.37
C ASN A 17 -14.42 8.79 14.10
N ASN A 18 -13.44 7.94 13.75
CA ASN A 18 -12.05 7.85 14.22
C ASN A 18 -11.70 6.57 15.02
N LEU A 19 -12.41 5.43 14.87
CA LEU A 19 -11.91 4.13 15.39
C LEU A 19 -11.43 3.22 14.26
N ILE A 20 -10.36 2.47 14.54
CA ILE A 20 -9.83 1.44 13.65
C ILE A 20 -9.60 0.14 14.42
N ASN A 21 -9.79 -0.98 13.73
CA ASN A 21 -9.31 -2.27 14.16
C ASN A 21 -7.88 -2.47 13.65
N ILE A 22 -6.99 -2.92 14.52
CA ILE A 22 -5.59 -3.19 14.18
C ILE A 22 -5.25 -4.61 14.64
N SER A 23 -4.71 -5.42 13.73
CA SER A 23 -3.94 -6.60 14.10
C SER A 23 -2.47 -6.39 13.77
N LYS A 24 -1.59 -6.97 14.59
CA LYS A 24 -0.14 -6.90 14.41
C LYS A 24 0.44 -8.30 14.48
N SER A 25 1.21 -8.64 13.46
CA SER A 25 1.88 -9.93 13.37
C SER A 25 3.38 -9.73 13.14
N ARG A 26 4.18 -10.57 13.80
CA ARG A 26 5.63 -10.63 13.60
C ARG A 26 5.93 -11.66 12.53
N VAL A 27 6.70 -11.27 11.54
CA VAL A 27 7.21 -12.18 10.50
C VAL A 27 8.73 -12.19 10.62
N PRO A 28 9.36 -13.36 10.89
CA PRO A 28 10.80 -13.44 11.01
C PRO A 28 11.45 -13.16 9.66
N ILE A 29 12.55 -12.40 9.64
CA ILE A 29 13.36 -12.22 8.44
C ILE A 29 14.29 -13.42 8.32
N SER A 30 14.11 -14.19 7.25
CA SER A 30 14.84 -15.43 6.98
C SER A 30 15.18 -15.54 5.49
N ALA A 31 15.75 -16.68 5.08
CA ALA A 31 16.03 -16.95 3.68
C ALA A 31 14.76 -16.96 2.81
N THR A 32 13.60 -17.36 3.36
CA THR A 32 12.31 -17.45 2.64
C THR A 32 11.42 -16.22 2.80
N THR A 33 11.81 -15.25 3.63
CA THR A 33 11.05 -14.02 3.95
C THR A 33 11.94 -12.78 3.79
N LYS A 34 12.84 -12.82 2.81
CA LYS A 34 13.91 -11.84 2.68
C LYS A 34 13.37 -10.48 2.24
N THR A 35 12.38 -10.45 1.37
CA THR A 35 11.82 -9.23 0.80
C THR A 35 10.48 -8.83 1.44
N ILE A 36 10.01 -7.62 1.11
CA ILE A 36 8.69 -7.15 1.54
C ILE A 36 7.57 -8.01 0.91
N TYR A 37 7.71 -8.43 -0.35
CA TYR A 37 6.75 -9.34 -0.98
C TYR A 37 6.73 -10.69 -0.28
N ASP A 38 7.90 -11.30 -0.04
CA ASP A 38 7.98 -12.57 0.70
C ASP A 38 7.36 -12.47 2.09
N THR A 39 7.44 -11.29 2.72
CA THR A 39 6.83 -11.03 4.04
C THR A 39 5.31 -11.00 3.96
N VAL A 40 4.76 -10.36 2.92
CA VAL A 40 3.31 -10.34 2.67
C VAL A 40 2.82 -11.73 2.36
N ASP A 41 3.50 -12.47 1.48
CA ASP A 41 3.13 -13.82 1.09
C ASP A 41 3.18 -14.78 2.28
N TYR A 42 4.23 -14.68 3.11
CA TYR A 42 4.31 -15.49 4.33
C TYR A 42 3.18 -15.14 5.30
N PHE A 43 2.93 -13.86 5.54
CA PHE A 43 1.84 -13.41 6.40
C PHE A 43 0.49 -13.93 5.91
N GLU A 44 0.20 -13.79 4.61
CA GLU A 44 -1.03 -14.27 4.00
C GLU A 44 -1.22 -15.78 4.24
N ASN A 45 -0.22 -16.58 3.84
CA ASN A 45 -0.34 -18.03 3.80
C ASN A 45 -0.18 -18.72 5.16
N ASN A 46 0.49 -18.08 6.12
CA ASN A 46 0.82 -18.72 7.39
C ASN A 46 0.19 -18.07 8.62
N ILE A 47 -0.30 -16.84 8.51
CA ILE A 47 -0.87 -16.11 9.64
C ILE A 47 -2.32 -15.72 9.32
N PHE A 48 -2.53 -14.91 8.28
CA PHE A 48 -3.84 -14.36 7.95
C PHE A 48 -4.88 -15.43 7.60
N LEU A 49 -4.50 -16.46 6.82
CA LEU A 49 -5.41 -17.54 6.42
C LEU A 49 -5.56 -18.65 7.45
N LYS A 50 -4.66 -18.75 8.43
CA LYS A 50 -4.59 -19.90 9.35
C LYS A 50 -5.00 -19.56 10.79
N ASP A 51 -4.83 -18.30 11.21
CA ASP A 51 -4.99 -17.90 12.60
C ASP A 51 -6.14 -16.92 12.82
N GLU A 52 -6.73 -16.96 14.03
CA GLU A 52 -7.51 -15.86 14.56
C GLU A 52 -6.57 -14.70 14.92
N LEU A 53 -6.55 -13.70 14.04
CA LEU A 53 -5.81 -12.47 14.28
C LEU A 53 -6.28 -11.80 15.57
N LYS A 54 -5.34 -11.52 16.48
CA LYS A 54 -5.62 -10.67 17.64
C LYS A 54 -5.92 -9.26 17.15
N ILE A 55 -7.15 -8.81 17.35
CA ILE A 55 -7.63 -7.49 16.94
C ILE A 55 -7.71 -6.59 18.16
N GLU A 56 -7.15 -5.40 18.04
CA GLU A 56 -7.29 -4.32 19.00
C GLU A 56 -8.00 -3.13 18.34
N THR A 57 -9.06 -2.63 18.95
CA THR A 57 -9.72 -1.40 18.53
C THR A 57 -9.02 -0.19 19.14
N LYS A 58 -8.63 0.79 18.32
CA LYS A 58 -7.98 2.02 18.79
C LYS A 58 -8.60 3.28 18.20
N PRO A 59 -8.58 4.41 18.94
CA PRO A 59 -8.83 5.71 18.36
C PRO A 59 -7.69 6.14 17.44
N VAL A 60 -8.06 6.82 16.36
CA VAL A 60 -7.13 7.43 15.40
C VAL A 60 -6.59 8.71 16.00
N ARG A 61 -5.30 8.71 16.33
CA ARG A 61 -4.59 9.89 16.86
C ARG A 61 -3.95 10.76 15.77
N HIS A 62 -3.58 10.15 14.65
CA HIS A 62 -2.91 10.83 13.54
C HIS A 62 -3.61 10.51 12.23
N LYS A 63 -3.95 11.56 11.48
CA LYS A 63 -4.62 11.47 10.19
C LYS A 63 -3.59 11.65 9.09
N THR A 64 -3.25 10.57 8.39
CA THR A 64 -2.45 10.61 7.16
C THR A 64 -3.38 10.91 5.99
N ASP A 65 -3.14 11.99 5.26
CA ASP A 65 -3.86 12.31 4.02
C ASP A 65 -3.47 11.34 2.91
N LEU A 66 -4.47 10.71 2.26
CA LEU A 66 -4.26 9.77 1.17
C LEU A 66 -3.50 10.39 0.00
N LYS A 67 -3.73 11.69 -0.26
CA LYS A 67 -3.10 12.39 -1.38
C LYS A 67 -1.58 12.49 -1.24
N ASN A 68 -1.06 12.41 -0.02
CA ASN A 68 0.37 12.57 0.27
C ASN A 68 1.15 11.25 0.18
N ILE A 69 0.48 10.12 -0.06
CA ILE A 69 1.13 8.82 -0.17
C ILE A 69 1.94 8.79 -1.47
N ILE A 70 3.20 8.36 -1.39
CA ILE A 70 4.09 8.22 -2.54
C ILE A 70 3.63 7.02 -3.37
N ASN A 71 3.31 7.26 -4.64
CA ASN A 71 2.98 6.24 -5.64
C ASN A 71 4.26 5.66 -6.27
N LEU A 72 4.19 4.44 -6.80
CA LEU A 72 5.30 3.81 -7.55
C LEU A 72 4.96 3.63 -9.05
N HIS A 73 3.85 4.21 -9.50
CA HIS A 73 3.35 4.16 -10.88
C HIS A 73 2.95 5.57 -11.33
N ASN A 74 3.24 5.92 -12.59
CA ASN A 74 2.61 7.08 -13.22
C ASN A 74 1.20 6.68 -13.74
N ASP A 75 0.50 7.65 -14.32
CA ASP A 75 -0.81 7.48 -14.97
C ASP A 75 -0.82 6.43 -16.09
N ASP A 76 0.26 6.30 -16.85
CA ASP A 76 0.42 5.25 -17.86
C ASP A 76 0.42 3.81 -17.29
N GLY A 77 0.61 3.68 -15.97
CA GLY A 77 0.44 2.45 -15.21
C GLY A 77 -0.99 2.19 -14.72
N ILE A 78 -1.90 3.15 -14.88
CA ILE A 78 -3.31 3.09 -14.47
C ILE A 78 -4.19 2.93 -15.71
N LYS A 79 -4.37 1.69 -16.17
CA LYS A 79 -5.05 1.44 -17.46
C LYS A 79 -6.54 1.14 -17.36
N ASP A 80 -7.02 0.62 -16.23
CA ASP A 80 -8.42 0.18 -16.10
C ASP A 80 -9.25 1.18 -15.27
N VAL A 81 -9.53 2.34 -15.87
CA VAL A 81 -10.41 3.37 -15.30
C VAL A 81 -11.82 2.80 -15.05
N ALA A 82 -12.29 1.88 -15.89
CA ALA A 82 -13.59 1.24 -15.71
C ALA A 82 -13.62 0.38 -14.43
N GLN A 83 -12.53 -0.31 -14.08
CA GLN A 83 -12.38 -1.01 -12.81
C GLN A 83 -12.42 -0.04 -11.63
N ILE A 84 -11.75 1.11 -11.73
CA ILE A 84 -11.81 2.15 -10.68
C ILE A 84 -13.25 2.60 -10.49
N LYS A 85 -13.99 2.91 -11.57
CA LYS A 85 -15.41 3.30 -11.50
C LYS A 85 -16.28 2.23 -10.83
N ARG A 86 -16.07 0.94 -11.15
CA ARG A 86 -16.76 -0.18 -10.45
C ARG A 86 -16.40 -0.27 -8.97
N MET A 87 -15.15 0.00 -8.61
CA MET A 87 -14.70 0.04 -7.21
C MET A 87 -15.33 1.22 -6.45
N VAL A 88 -15.41 2.40 -7.07
CA VAL A 88 -16.09 3.58 -6.50
C VAL A 88 -17.54 3.26 -6.14
N GLN A 89 -18.29 2.69 -7.09
CA GLN A 89 -19.68 2.29 -6.84
C GLN A 89 -19.80 1.34 -5.63
N LYS A 90 -18.93 0.32 -5.55
CA LYS A 90 -18.92 -0.59 -4.39
C LYS A 90 -18.72 0.15 -3.06
N ILE A 91 -17.82 1.13 -3.04
CA ILE A 91 -17.53 1.94 -1.84
C ILE A 91 -18.72 2.82 -1.48
N GLU A 92 -19.39 3.44 -2.46
CA GLU A 92 -20.60 4.24 -2.26
C GLU A 92 -21.76 3.40 -1.71
N PHE A 93 -21.86 2.13 -2.10
CA PHE A 93 -22.78 1.14 -1.50
C PHE A 93 -22.33 0.60 -0.13
N GLY A 94 -21.30 1.19 0.48
CA GLY A 94 -20.83 0.85 1.81
C GLY A 94 -19.91 -0.37 1.87
N ASN A 95 -19.38 -0.86 0.75
CA ASN A 95 -18.48 -2.02 0.71
C ASN A 95 -17.01 -1.61 0.67
N ASP A 96 -16.17 -2.44 1.27
CA ASP A 96 -14.72 -2.30 1.18
C ASP A 96 -14.15 -3.03 -0.05
N ILE A 97 -13.08 -2.49 -0.62
CA ILE A 97 -12.32 -3.10 -1.71
C ILE A 97 -11.19 -3.96 -1.12
N LEU A 98 -11.38 -5.28 -1.16
CA LEU A 98 -10.49 -6.30 -0.62
C LEU A 98 -10.20 -7.37 -1.67
N HIS A 99 -9.16 -8.17 -1.43
CA HIS A 99 -8.90 -9.41 -2.17
C HIS A 99 -9.99 -10.44 -1.88
N ASN A 100 -10.05 -11.52 -2.67
CA ASN A 100 -11.05 -12.59 -2.51
C ASN A 100 -11.01 -13.22 -1.11
N ASN A 101 -9.83 -13.31 -0.49
CA ASN A 101 -9.63 -13.79 0.88
C ASN A 101 -9.90 -12.73 1.96
N LYS A 102 -10.44 -11.56 1.61
CA LYS A 102 -10.69 -10.42 2.50
C LYS A 102 -9.44 -9.66 2.97
N MET A 103 -8.25 -9.98 2.47
CA MET A 103 -7.07 -9.16 2.75
C MET A 103 -7.17 -7.79 2.05
N PRO A 104 -6.74 -6.68 2.68
CA PRO A 104 -6.73 -5.39 2.01
C PRO A 104 -5.85 -5.35 0.76
N ASN A 105 -6.36 -4.69 -0.28
CA ASN A 105 -5.60 -4.47 -1.52
C ASN A 105 -4.52 -3.39 -1.36
N ILE A 106 -4.74 -2.41 -0.46
CA ILE A 106 -3.80 -1.30 -0.23
C ILE A 106 -2.66 -1.81 0.64
N LYS A 107 -1.45 -1.86 0.08
CA LYS A 107 -0.25 -2.31 0.80
C LYS A 107 0.81 -1.22 0.83
N LEU A 108 1.30 -0.94 2.03
CA LEU A 108 2.13 0.23 2.34
C LEU A 108 3.38 -0.14 3.12
N VAL A 109 4.44 0.63 2.89
CA VAL A 109 5.62 0.69 3.75
C VAL A 109 5.86 2.11 4.22
N LYS A 110 6.60 2.28 5.31
CA LYS A 110 6.99 3.59 5.85
C LYS A 110 8.48 3.84 5.62
N THR A 111 8.85 5.04 5.19
CA THR A 111 10.24 5.45 5.02
C THR A 111 10.84 6.00 6.32
N ALA A 112 12.17 6.13 6.38
CA ALA A 112 12.87 6.79 7.49
C ALA A 112 12.42 8.25 7.71
N ALA A 113 11.96 8.94 6.67
CA ALA A 113 11.41 10.29 6.74
C ALA A 113 9.91 10.30 7.14
N ALA A 114 9.39 9.17 7.63
CA ALA A 114 8.02 8.95 8.03
C ALA A 114 6.96 9.12 6.93
N GLU A 115 7.37 9.07 5.66
CA GLU A 115 6.46 9.06 4.51
C GLU A 115 5.91 7.65 4.26
N TRP A 116 4.74 7.59 3.62
CA TRP A 116 4.11 6.34 3.21
C TRP A 116 4.35 6.09 1.72
N VAL A 117 4.73 4.87 1.36
CA VAL A 117 4.91 4.43 -0.03
C VAL A 117 3.91 3.33 -0.33
N LEU A 118 3.08 3.55 -1.34
CA LEU A 118 2.13 2.57 -1.87
C LEU A 118 2.82 1.67 -2.88
N PHE A 119 3.03 0.41 -2.50
CA PHE A 119 3.64 -0.59 -3.37
C PHE A 119 2.64 -1.54 -4.02
N ASP A 120 1.40 -1.57 -3.55
CA ASP A 120 0.31 -2.30 -4.17
C ASP A 120 -1.05 -1.66 -3.83
N GLY A 121 -2.05 -1.83 -4.70
CA GLY A 121 -3.41 -1.34 -4.48
C GLY A 121 -3.73 0.05 -5.02
N HIS A 122 -2.98 0.58 -6.00
CA HIS A 122 -3.18 1.93 -6.56
C HIS A 122 -4.61 2.16 -7.06
N HIS A 123 -5.19 1.22 -7.81
CA HIS A 123 -6.57 1.33 -8.29
C HIS A 123 -7.58 1.40 -7.13
N SER A 124 -7.37 0.61 -6.07
CA SER A 124 -8.24 0.64 -4.89
C SER A 124 -8.11 1.95 -4.12
N LEU A 125 -6.89 2.46 -3.93
CA LEU A 125 -6.67 3.73 -3.24
C LEU A 125 -7.27 4.91 -4.01
N LEU A 126 -7.09 4.94 -5.33
CA LEU A 126 -7.73 5.93 -6.21
C LEU A 126 -9.25 5.86 -6.11
N ALA A 127 -9.84 4.65 -6.11
CA ALA A 127 -11.28 4.48 -5.94
C ALA A 127 -11.78 5.03 -4.59
N TYR A 128 -11.07 4.78 -3.49
CA TYR A 128 -11.43 5.38 -2.19
C TYR A 128 -11.34 6.90 -2.20
N MET A 129 -10.30 7.47 -2.80
CA MET A 129 -10.17 8.92 -2.93
C MET A 129 -11.30 9.54 -3.76
N LEU A 130 -11.68 8.90 -4.88
CA LEU A 130 -12.80 9.30 -5.72
C LEU A 130 -14.15 9.18 -4.99
N ALA A 131 -14.33 8.15 -4.16
CA ALA A 131 -15.49 7.98 -3.29
C ALA A 131 -15.46 8.91 -2.05
N GLY A 132 -14.57 9.90 -2.01
CA GLY A 132 -14.53 10.96 -1.00
C GLY A 132 -13.76 10.64 0.28
N LYS A 133 -13.06 9.50 0.37
CA LYS A 133 -12.15 9.22 1.50
C LYS A 133 -10.92 10.10 1.41
N LYS A 134 -10.54 10.71 2.54
CA LYS A 134 -9.45 11.69 2.62
C LYS A 134 -8.24 11.15 3.37
N TYR A 135 -8.47 10.22 4.29
CA TYR A 135 -7.46 9.78 5.23
C TYR A 135 -7.27 8.27 5.28
N LEU A 136 -6.06 7.87 5.63
CA LEU A 136 -5.63 6.48 5.62
C LEU A 136 -6.36 5.59 6.64
N HIS A 137 -6.91 6.16 7.71
CA HIS A 137 -7.70 5.42 8.69
C HIS A 137 -9.13 5.11 8.21
N GLU A 138 -9.54 5.69 7.08
CA GLU A 138 -10.87 5.50 6.49
C GLU A 138 -10.90 4.35 5.48
N VAL A 139 -9.76 3.68 5.25
CA VAL A 139 -9.60 2.63 4.24
C VAL A 139 -8.91 1.40 4.85
N PRO A 140 -9.31 0.17 4.48
CA PRO A 140 -8.58 -1.04 4.81
C PRO A 140 -7.20 -1.04 4.18
N GLN A 141 -6.19 -1.44 4.94
CA GLN A 141 -4.80 -1.43 4.49
C GLN A 141 -3.95 -2.47 5.22
N LEU A 142 -2.87 -2.88 4.57
CA LEU A 142 -1.80 -3.69 5.13
C LEU A 142 -0.51 -2.88 5.13
N VAL A 143 0.18 -2.84 6.27
CA VAL A 143 1.42 -2.09 6.45
C VAL A 143 2.55 -3.04 6.84
N VAL A 144 3.70 -2.94 6.17
CA VAL A 144 4.92 -3.67 6.53
C VAL A 144 5.98 -2.71 7.06
N LEU A 145 6.55 -3.00 8.23
CA LEU A 145 7.58 -2.21 8.90
C LEU A 145 8.72 -3.12 9.37
N ASP A 146 9.94 -2.59 9.44
CA ASP A 146 10.99 -3.20 10.27
C ASP A 146 10.63 -3.08 11.76
N GLU A 147 10.81 -4.15 12.55
CA GLU A 147 10.41 -4.14 13.96
C GLU A 147 11.23 -3.18 14.82
N GLU A 148 12.54 -3.08 14.58
CA GLU A 148 13.45 -2.27 15.40
C GLU A 148 13.37 -0.79 15.02
N LYS A 149 13.32 -0.50 13.72
CA LYS A 149 13.36 0.87 13.18
C LYS A 149 11.98 1.50 13.04
N GLY A 150 10.94 0.70 12.85
CA GLY A 150 9.58 1.19 12.54
C GLY A 150 9.42 1.77 11.13
N TYR A 151 10.40 1.56 10.25
CA TYR A 151 10.41 1.96 8.84
C TYR A 151 11.30 1.01 8.02
N VAL A 152 11.08 0.92 6.71
CA VAL A 152 11.90 0.11 5.80
C VAL A 152 13.05 0.92 5.20
N SER A 153 14.15 0.25 4.85
CA SER A 153 15.30 0.91 4.23
C SER A 153 15.06 1.25 2.75
N ALA A 154 15.90 2.12 2.18
CA ALA A 154 15.82 2.43 0.76
C ALA A 154 16.08 1.18 -0.11
N GLU A 155 16.97 0.30 0.34
CA GLU A 155 17.29 -0.97 -0.31
C GLU A 155 16.08 -1.91 -0.31
N GLU A 156 15.30 -1.95 0.77
CA GLU A 156 14.06 -2.74 0.81
C GLU A 156 13.01 -2.19 -0.16
N ILE A 157 12.94 -0.87 -0.37
CA ILE A 157 12.04 -0.26 -1.36
C ILE A 157 12.44 -0.63 -2.79
N LEU A 158 13.74 -0.84 -3.07
CA LEU A 158 14.19 -1.20 -4.42
C LEU A 158 13.59 -2.53 -4.91
N VAL A 159 13.12 -3.41 -4.01
CA VAL A 159 12.44 -4.65 -4.41
C VAL A 159 11.24 -4.39 -5.32
N PHE A 160 10.54 -3.27 -5.14
CA PHE A 160 9.36 -2.93 -5.92
C PHE A 160 9.67 -2.62 -7.39
N PHE A 161 10.95 -2.44 -7.72
CA PHE A 161 11.45 -2.24 -9.09
C PHE A 161 11.97 -3.55 -9.73
N GLY A 162 11.87 -4.69 -9.03
CA GLY A 162 12.24 -6.02 -9.52
C GLY A 162 13.65 -6.06 -10.12
N GLU A 163 13.77 -6.57 -11.35
CA GLU A 163 15.07 -6.64 -12.05
C GLU A 163 15.72 -5.26 -12.31
N HIS A 164 14.92 -4.19 -12.38
CA HIS A 164 15.43 -2.83 -12.59
C HIS A 164 16.07 -2.25 -11.33
N SER A 165 15.89 -2.87 -10.16
CA SER A 165 16.55 -2.48 -8.91
C SER A 165 18.08 -2.38 -9.05
N LYS A 166 18.70 -3.21 -9.90
CA LYS A 166 20.15 -3.19 -10.17
C LYS A 166 20.63 -1.87 -10.80
N LYS A 167 19.73 -1.13 -11.45
CA LYS A 167 19.99 0.19 -12.06
C LYS A 167 19.79 1.34 -11.06
N LEU A 168 19.32 1.04 -9.85
CA LEU A 168 18.99 2.01 -8.81
C LEU A 168 19.87 1.78 -7.59
N LYS A 169 20.24 2.87 -6.89
CA LYS A 169 20.98 2.80 -5.63
C LYS A 169 20.45 3.84 -4.66
N GLY A 170 20.42 3.49 -3.37
CA GLY A 170 20.00 4.40 -2.30
C GLY A 170 18.65 5.07 -2.61
N SER A 171 18.61 6.40 -2.51
CA SER A 171 17.40 7.20 -2.73
C SER A 171 17.02 7.45 -4.20
N ALA A 172 17.75 6.87 -5.18
CA ALA A 172 17.48 7.09 -6.60
C ALA A 172 16.07 6.67 -7.04
N TRP A 173 15.46 5.70 -6.33
CA TRP A 173 14.08 5.26 -6.57
C TRP A 173 13.06 6.41 -6.48
N ARG A 174 13.35 7.46 -5.71
CA ARG A 174 12.45 8.62 -5.58
C ARG A 174 12.20 9.34 -6.91
N LYS A 175 13.13 9.25 -7.86
CA LYS A 175 12.99 9.86 -9.20
C LYS A 175 12.37 8.91 -10.22
N LYS A 176 12.03 7.69 -9.81
CA LYS A 176 11.62 6.61 -10.72
C LYS A 176 10.26 6.05 -10.31
N VAL A 177 9.60 5.48 -11.31
CA VAL A 177 8.39 4.67 -11.18
C VAL A 177 8.56 3.40 -12.01
N VAL A 178 7.72 2.41 -11.76
CA VAL A 178 7.68 1.18 -12.54
C VAL A 178 6.32 1.06 -13.23
N ASN A 179 6.26 0.55 -14.45
CA ASN A 179 5.02 0.20 -15.14
C ASN A 179 5.14 -1.25 -15.59
N TRP A 180 4.70 -2.20 -14.75
CA TRP A 180 4.83 -3.63 -15.03
C TRP A 180 4.05 -4.09 -16.27
N GLN A 181 3.11 -3.28 -16.75
CA GLN A 181 2.32 -3.55 -17.94
C GLN A 181 2.97 -3.02 -19.24
N ALA A 182 4.09 -2.31 -19.16
CA ALA A 182 4.86 -1.89 -20.33
C ALA A 182 5.81 -3.01 -20.77
N THR A 183 6.34 -2.90 -22.00
CA THR A 183 7.44 -3.79 -22.44
C THR A 183 8.63 -3.62 -21.53
N LYS A 184 9.43 -4.68 -21.35
CA LYS A 184 10.53 -4.77 -20.38
C LYS A 184 11.45 -3.54 -20.39
N GLU A 185 11.76 -3.01 -21.56
CA GLU A 185 12.63 -1.85 -21.80
C GLU A 185 12.00 -0.53 -21.34
N LYS A 186 10.67 -0.47 -21.30
CA LYS A 186 9.85 0.69 -20.95
C LYS A 186 9.24 0.61 -19.55
N GLN A 187 9.48 -0.47 -18.80
CA GLN A 187 8.92 -0.63 -17.45
C GLN A 187 9.50 0.39 -16.45
N LEU A 188 10.77 0.78 -16.56
CA LEU A 188 11.37 1.77 -15.65
C LEU A 188 11.22 3.19 -16.20
N GLY A 189 10.32 3.97 -15.63
CA GLY A 189 10.02 5.34 -16.04
C GLY A 189 10.63 6.41 -15.14
N GLN A 190 10.67 7.65 -15.63
CA GLN A 190 10.85 8.83 -14.76
C GLN A 190 9.55 9.12 -14.02
N ARG A 191 9.66 9.52 -12.76
CA ARG A 191 8.49 9.96 -11.98
C ARG A 191 7.94 11.27 -12.55
N ILE A 192 6.65 11.26 -12.88
CA ILE A 192 5.90 12.45 -13.28
C ILE A 192 4.99 12.87 -12.14
N GLN A 193 4.17 11.95 -11.62
CA GLN A 193 3.33 12.20 -10.46
C GLN A 193 4.06 11.79 -9.17
N ALA A 194 4.24 12.72 -8.25
CA ALA A 194 5.01 12.54 -7.02
C ALA A 194 4.28 11.74 -5.94
N ASN A 195 2.95 11.80 -5.93
CA ASN A 195 2.09 11.20 -4.93
C ASN A 195 0.73 10.83 -5.53
N MET A 196 -0.10 10.16 -4.72
CA MET A 196 -1.44 9.73 -5.11
C MET A 196 -2.38 10.90 -5.45
N GLY A 197 -2.19 12.08 -4.87
CA GLY A 197 -2.97 13.28 -5.20
C GLY A 197 -2.71 13.79 -6.61
N GLU A 198 -1.45 13.83 -7.03
CA GLU A 198 -1.08 14.17 -8.40
C GLU A 198 -1.53 13.09 -9.39
N LEU A 199 -1.38 11.81 -9.03
CA LEU A 199 -1.87 10.70 -9.84
C LEU A 199 -3.39 10.72 -10.00
N LEU A 200 -4.13 11.08 -8.95
CA LEU A 200 -5.57 11.23 -9.02
C LEU A 200 -5.96 12.34 -10.01
N LYS A 201 -5.29 13.49 -9.95
CA LYS A 201 -5.54 14.61 -10.87
C LYS A 201 -5.31 14.22 -12.33
N SER A 202 -4.28 13.43 -12.62
CA SER A 202 -4.00 13.01 -14.01
C SER A 202 -5.05 12.06 -14.58
N ILE A 203 -5.79 11.32 -13.74
CA ILE A 203 -6.80 10.36 -14.23
C ILE A 203 -8.25 10.88 -14.17
N ILE A 204 -8.54 11.93 -13.39
CA ILE A 204 -9.91 12.50 -13.28
C ILE A 204 -10.38 13.14 -14.59
N PHE A 205 -9.45 13.56 -15.46
CA PHE A 205 -9.77 14.19 -16.75
C PHE A 205 -10.01 13.19 -17.89
N PHE A 206 -10.11 11.88 -17.60
CA PHE A 206 -10.51 10.82 -18.55
C PHE A 206 -11.91 10.28 -18.27
#